data_AF-A0A1H9QK24-F1
#
_entry.id   AF-A0A1H9QK24-F1
#
_cell.length_a   1.000
_cell.length_b   1.000
_cell.length_c   1.000
_cell.angle_alpha   90.00
_cell.angle_beta   90.00
_cell.angle_gamma   90.00
#
_symmetry.space_group_name_H-M   'P 1'
#
loop_
_entity.id
_entity.type
_entity.pdbx_description
1 polymer ?
#
loop_
_entity_poly.entity_id
_entity_poly.type
_entity_poly.pdbx_seq_one_letter_code
_entity_poly.pdbx_strand_id
1 'polypeptide(L)'
;MIRPAGPSALLASLLALLSACARPITDPAELDAIRNEALSLAKSHPAPTGQNGADIPKNQWPPTIASLAPKIVTVDDTGVDILIQHGFDGGYGYEIPRDGHSLAMPAKCYSEPAKGLFWHGPC
;
A
#
# COMPACT_ATOMS: atom_id res chain seq x y z
N MET A 1 -32.23 -32.26 12.99
CA MET A 1 -32.34 -31.82 11.59
C MET A 1 -31.25 -30.80 11.33
N ILE A 2 -30.23 -31.15 10.55
CA ILE A 2 -29.12 -30.26 10.19
C ILE A 2 -29.41 -29.78 8.77
N ARG A 3 -29.63 -28.48 8.58
CA ARG A 3 -29.84 -27.89 7.24
C ARG A 3 -28.49 -27.83 6.52
N PRO A 4 -28.39 -28.26 5.25
CA PRO A 4 -27.15 -28.11 4.49
C PRO A 4 -26.89 -26.64 4.23
N ALA A 5 -25.65 -26.20 4.44
CA ALA A 5 -25.21 -24.87 4.05
C ALA A 5 -25.29 -24.76 2.52
N GLY A 6 -26.05 -23.78 2.03
CA GLY A 6 -26.17 -23.51 0.61
C GLY A 6 -24.84 -23.02 0.00
N PRO A 7 -24.68 -23.12 -1.33
CA PRO A 7 -23.44 -22.77 -2.04
C PRO A 7 -22.96 -21.32 -1.80
N SER A 8 -23.86 -20.42 -1.37
CA SER A 8 -23.54 -19.02 -1.02
C SER A 8 -22.66 -18.88 0.23
N ALA A 9 -22.75 -19.79 1.20
CA ALA A 9 -21.92 -19.75 2.41
C ALA A 9 -20.47 -20.20 2.14
N LEU A 10 -20.28 -21.09 1.17
CA LEU A 10 -18.96 -21.55 0.73
C LEU A 10 -18.20 -20.46 -0.04
N LEU A 11 -18.89 -19.68 -0.88
CA LEU A 11 -18.28 -18.56 -1.62
C LEU A 11 -17.80 -17.43 -0.69
N ALA A 12 -18.61 -17.05 0.30
CA ALA A 12 -18.25 -16.01 1.25
C ALA A 12 -17.04 -16.38 2.13
N SER A 13 -16.93 -17.67 2.47
CA SER A 13 -15.79 -18.20 3.25
C SER A 13 -14.49 -18.22 2.45
N LEU A 14 -14.56 -18.49 1.13
CA LEU A 14 -13.40 -18.42 0.24
C LEU A 14 -12.92 -16.98 0.01
N LEU A 15 -13.82 -16.01 -0.14
CA LEU A 15 -13.44 -14.60 -0.29
C LEU A 15 -12.77 -14.05 0.98
N ALA A 16 -13.26 -14.41 2.17
CA ALA A 16 -12.68 -13.96 3.44
C ALA A 16 -11.27 -14.50 3.71
N LEU A 17 -10.95 -15.70 3.21
CA LEU A 17 -9.61 -16.31 3.32
C LEU A 17 -8.59 -15.68 2.35
N LEU A 18 -9.03 -15.15 1.22
CA LEU A 18 -8.15 -14.51 0.23
C LEU A 18 -7.67 -13.12 0.66
N SER A 19 -8.46 -12.39 1.47
CA SER A 19 -8.07 -11.08 2.02
C SER A 19 -7.25 -11.18 3.30
N ALA A 20 -7.13 -12.36 3.91
CA ALA A 20 -6.54 -12.51 5.24
C ALA A 20 -5.00 -12.36 5.27
N CYS A 21 -4.33 -12.37 4.11
CA CYS A 21 -2.88 -12.43 4.01
C CYS A 21 -2.18 -11.09 3.70
N ALA A 22 -2.89 -10.09 3.16
CA ALA A 22 -2.33 -8.76 2.94
C ALA A 22 -2.61 -7.87 4.15
N ARG A 23 -1.59 -7.66 4.98
CA ARG A 23 -1.67 -6.85 6.21
C ARG A 23 -0.47 -5.92 6.30
N PRO A 24 -0.62 -4.75 6.94
CA PRO A 24 0.52 -3.91 7.22
C PRO A 24 1.47 -4.61 8.21
N ILE A 25 2.74 -4.24 8.13
CA ILE A 25 3.75 -4.55 9.13
C ILE A 25 3.38 -3.86 10.44
N THR A 26 3.74 -4.47 11.55
CA THR A 26 3.44 -3.97 12.89
C THR A 26 4.68 -3.54 13.67
N ASP A 27 5.88 -3.84 13.19
CA ASP A 27 7.13 -3.40 13.82
C ASP A 27 7.33 -1.89 13.64
N PRO A 28 7.38 -1.08 14.72
CA PRO A 28 7.47 0.36 14.60
C PRO A 28 8.77 0.86 13.94
N ALA A 29 9.89 0.17 14.15
CA ALA A 29 11.17 0.58 13.59
C ALA A 29 11.20 0.34 12.08
N GLU A 30 10.62 -0.76 11.62
CA GLU A 30 10.45 -1.06 10.20
C GLU A 30 9.51 -0.05 9.53
N LEU A 31 8.38 0.30 10.16
CA LEU A 31 7.46 1.32 9.65
C LEU A 31 8.12 2.70 9.52
N ASP A 32 8.89 3.12 10.52
CA ASP A 32 9.66 4.37 10.46
C ASP A 32 10.72 4.34 9.34
N ALA A 33 11.39 3.20 9.14
CA ALA A 33 12.36 3.01 8.08
C ALA A 33 11.70 3.11 6.69
N ILE A 34 10.58 2.42 6.45
CA ILE A 34 9.79 2.50 5.21
C ILE A 34 9.44 3.95 4.91
N ARG A 35 8.91 4.67 5.89
CA ARG A 35 8.54 6.09 5.72
C ARG A 35 9.75 6.94 5.33
N ASN A 36 10.87 6.79 6.04
CA ASN A 36 12.07 7.59 5.77
C ASN A 36 12.66 7.31 4.38
N GLU A 37 12.70 6.04 3.98
CA GLU A 37 13.14 5.62 2.65
C GLU A 37 12.21 6.15 1.55
N ALA A 38 10.89 6.09 1.75
CA ALA A 38 9.91 6.64 0.82
C ALA A 38 10.06 8.16 0.67
N LEU A 39 10.20 8.89 1.78
CA LEU A 39 10.46 10.33 1.73
C LEU A 39 11.79 10.66 1.05
N SER A 40 12.81 9.80 1.19
CA SER A 40 14.06 9.96 0.45
C SER A 40 13.88 9.76 -1.06
N LEU A 41 13.10 8.74 -1.47
CA LEU A 41 12.75 8.54 -2.88
C LEU A 41 11.99 9.73 -3.46
N ALA A 42 11.00 10.23 -2.74
CA ALA A 42 10.24 11.41 -3.15
C ALA A 42 11.14 12.64 -3.34
N LYS A 43 12.14 12.83 -2.48
CA LYS A 43 13.12 13.92 -2.59
C LYS A 43 14.07 13.77 -3.77
N SER A 44 14.54 12.55 -4.05
CA SER A 44 15.46 12.29 -5.16
C SER A 44 14.77 12.22 -6.52
N HIS A 45 13.46 11.99 -6.54
CA HIS A 45 12.61 11.95 -7.72
C HIS A 45 11.51 13.02 -7.60
N PRO A 46 11.84 14.30 -7.79
CA PRO A 46 10.83 15.35 -7.80
C PRO A 46 9.91 15.14 -9.01
N ALA A 47 8.63 14.90 -8.76
CA ALA A 47 7.61 14.82 -9.78
C ALA A 47 7.04 16.23 -10.06
N PRO A 48 6.96 16.67 -11.32
CA PRO A 48 6.25 17.90 -11.65
C PRO A 48 4.75 17.75 -11.36
N THR A 49 4.13 18.81 -10.85
CA THR A 49 2.71 18.82 -10.49
C THR A 49 1.81 18.40 -11.66
N GLY A 50 0.84 17.52 -11.40
CA GLY A 50 -0.13 17.04 -12.38
C GLY A 50 0.40 16.02 -13.40
N GLN A 51 1.58 15.44 -13.17
CA GLN A 51 2.05 14.31 -13.97
C GLN A 51 1.64 12.97 -13.37
N ASN A 52 1.39 11.99 -14.24
CA ASN A 52 1.25 10.60 -13.83
C ASN A 52 2.54 10.16 -13.13
N GLY A 53 2.41 9.42 -12.03
CA GLY A 53 3.54 8.95 -11.26
C GLY A 53 4.57 8.17 -12.08
N ALA A 54 5.82 8.23 -11.64
CA ALA A 54 6.94 7.51 -12.25
C ALA A 54 7.28 6.26 -11.43
N ASP A 55 7.34 5.13 -12.12
CA ASP A 55 7.77 3.87 -11.52
C ASP A 55 9.28 3.89 -11.24
N ILE A 56 9.65 3.60 -10.00
CA ILE A 56 11.04 3.49 -9.59
C ILE A 56 11.55 2.10 -10.01
N PRO A 57 12.65 2.02 -10.78
CA PRO A 57 13.25 0.74 -11.14
C PRO A 57 13.64 -0.09 -9.91
N LYS A 58 13.44 -1.41 -9.97
CA LYS A 58 13.66 -2.32 -8.83
C LYS A 58 15.06 -2.23 -8.19
N ASN A 59 16.09 -1.95 -8.99
CA ASN A 59 17.46 -1.79 -8.53
C ASN A 59 17.72 -0.47 -7.79
N GLN A 60 16.74 0.43 -7.75
CA GLN A 60 16.78 1.71 -7.03
C GLN A 60 15.88 1.70 -5.79
N TRP A 61 15.20 0.59 -5.50
CA TRP A 61 14.41 0.47 -4.28
C TRP A 61 15.31 0.45 -3.06
N PRO A 62 15.06 1.32 -2.07
CA PRO A 62 15.77 1.28 -0.80
C PRO A 62 15.58 -0.07 -0.08
N PRO A 63 16.54 -0.50 0.75
CA PRO A 63 16.56 -1.85 1.30
C PRO A 63 15.28 -2.28 2.05
N THR A 64 14.72 -1.42 2.91
CA THR A 64 13.52 -1.79 3.68
C THR A 64 12.27 -1.83 2.81
N ILE A 65 12.12 -0.90 1.85
CA ILE A 65 11.05 -0.99 0.85
C ILE A 65 11.21 -2.26 -0.01
N ALA A 66 12.44 -2.59 -0.42
CA ALA A 66 12.72 -3.79 -1.22
C ALA A 66 12.41 -5.08 -0.45
N SER A 67 12.62 -5.13 0.87
CA SER A 67 12.29 -6.31 1.69
C SER A 67 10.79 -6.59 1.80
N LEU A 68 9.93 -5.62 1.50
CA LEU A 68 8.49 -5.82 1.37
C LEU A 68 8.11 -6.66 0.13
N ALA A 69 9.06 -6.87 -0.78
CA ALA A 69 8.84 -7.48 -2.09
C ALA A 69 7.69 -6.85 -2.90
N PRO A 70 7.65 -5.52 -3.08
CA PRO A 70 6.55 -4.85 -3.76
C PRO A 70 6.48 -5.24 -5.24
N LYS A 71 5.28 -5.10 -5.82
CA LYS A 71 5.05 -5.25 -7.26
C LYS A 71 5.55 -4.02 -8.01
N ILE A 72 5.25 -2.85 -7.48
CA ILE A 72 5.59 -1.55 -8.05
C ILE A 72 5.81 -0.54 -6.93
N VAL A 73 6.72 0.40 -7.16
CA VAL A 73 6.93 1.57 -6.31
C VAL A 73 6.85 2.76 -7.25
N THR A 74 5.89 3.65 -7.01
CA THR A 74 5.62 4.80 -7.86
C THR A 74 5.82 6.06 -7.05
N VAL A 75 6.48 7.06 -7.64
CA VAL A 75 6.63 8.40 -7.05
C VAL A 75 5.90 9.40 -7.93
N ASP A 76 5.00 10.17 -7.33
CA ASP A 76 4.26 11.24 -8.00
C ASP A 76 4.35 12.56 -7.21
N ASP A 77 3.52 13.53 -7.59
CA ASP A 77 3.47 14.85 -6.97
C ASP A 77 2.77 14.85 -5.60
N THR A 78 2.01 13.81 -5.27
CA THR A 78 1.36 13.62 -3.97
C THR A 78 2.26 12.89 -2.99
N GLY A 79 3.06 11.91 -3.44
CA GLY A 79 3.66 10.94 -2.53
C GLY A 79 4.50 9.86 -3.18
N VAL A 80 4.62 8.78 -2.41
CA VAL A 80 5.12 7.48 -2.86
C VAL A 80 4.03 6.44 -2.61
N ASP A 81 3.67 5.68 -3.63
CA ASP A 81 2.85 4.48 -3.52
C ASP A 81 3.74 3.24 -3.60
N ILE A 82 3.51 2.29 -2.70
CA ILE A 82 4.21 1.00 -2.60
C ILE A 82 3.16 -0.10 -2.68
N LEU A 83 2.94 -0.64 -3.87
CA LEU A 83 1.96 -1.70 -4.08
C LEU A 83 2.56 -3.07 -3.74
N ILE A 84 2.01 -3.72 -2.72
CA ILE A 84 2.44 -5.06 -2.29
C ILE A 84 1.76 -6.16 -3.12
N GLN A 85 0.48 -5.99 -3.41
CA GLN A 85 -0.31 -6.99 -4.12
C GLN A 85 -1.38 -6.31 -4.96
N HIS A 86 -1.45 -6.69 -6.25
CA HIS A 86 -2.57 -6.28 -7.11
C HIS A 86 -3.90 -6.83 -6.57
N GLY A 87 -4.94 -6.02 -6.69
CA GLY A 87 -6.31 -6.39 -6.37
C GLY A 87 -7.30 -5.64 -7.26
N PHE A 88 -8.58 -5.81 -6.97
CA PHE A 88 -9.61 -4.94 -7.55
C PHE A 88 -9.37 -3.51 -7.02
N ASP A 89 -9.50 -2.49 -7.89
CA ASP A 89 -9.32 -1.07 -7.53
C ASP A 89 -7.96 -0.70 -6.89
N GLY A 90 -6.85 -1.03 -7.57
CA GLY A 90 -5.50 -0.63 -7.15
C GLY A 90 -4.77 -1.69 -6.31
N GLY A 91 -5.44 -2.38 -5.39
CA GLY A 91 -4.85 -3.49 -4.62
C GLY A 91 -4.48 -3.11 -3.18
N TYR A 92 -3.43 -3.74 -2.64
CA TYR A 92 -2.97 -3.54 -1.26
C TYR A 92 -1.58 -2.94 -1.25
N GLY A 93 -1.39 -1.89 -0.47
CA GLY A 93 -0.12 -1.16 -0.46
C GLY A 93 0.01 -0.13 0.65
N TYR A 94 1.14 0.56 0.61
CA TYR A 94 1.39 1.73 1.43
C TYR A 94 1.38 2.99 0.59
N GLU A 95 0.84 4.06 1.17
CA GLU A 95 0.94 5.40 0.62
C GLU A 95 1.61 6.32 1.64
N ILE A 96 2.60 7.07 1.14
CA ILE A 96 3.41 7.99 1.93
C ILE A 96 3.31 9.38 1.28
N PRO A 97 2.39 10.23 1.75
CA PRO A 97 2.22 11.57 1.19
C PRO A 97 3.42 12.45 1.53
N ARG A 98 3.81 13.31 0.58
CA ARG A 98 4.93 14.26 0.73
C ARG A 98 4.69 15.28 1.85
N ASP A 99 3.44 15.72 2.00
CA ASP A 99 3.00 16.75 2.93
C ASP A 99 2.31 16.20 4.19
N GLY A 100 2.19 14.88 4.29
CA GLY A 100 1.53 14.18 5.40
C GLY A 100 0.01 14.09 5.30
N HIS A 101 -0.64 14.66 4.27
CA HIS A 101 -2.10 14.78 4.22
C HIS A 101 -2.74 14.55 2.83
N SER A 102 -2.01 14.76 1.74
CA SER A 102 -2.53 14.61 0.38
C SER A 102 -2.54 13.14 -0.04
N LEU A 103 -3.65 12.44 0.23
CA LEU A 103 -3.87 11.05 -0.15
C LEU A 103 -4.64 10.94 -1.47
N ALA A 104 -4.29 9.94 -2.28
CA ALA A 104 -4.89 9.65 -3.58
C ALA A 104 -6.34 9.13 -3.49
N MET A 105 -6.67 8.43 -2.40
CA MET A 105 -8.01 7.89 -2.15
C MET A 105 -8.70 8.59 -0.95
N PRO A 106 -10.02 8.42 -0.77
CA PRO A 106 -10.70 8.92 0.42
C PRO A 106 -10.12 8.33 1.71
N ALA A 107 -10.01 9.14 2.77
CA ALA A 107 -9.41 8.73 4.05
C ALA A 107 -10.00 7.43 4.66
N LYS A 108 -11.27 7.12 4.39
CA LYS A 108 -11.93 5.87 4.84
C LYS A 108 -11.32 4.59 4.24
N CYS A 109 -10.54 4.70 3.17
CA CYS A 109 -9.87 3.60 2.50
C CYS A 109 -8.53 3.23 3.16
N TYR A 110 -8.06 4.07 4.09
CA TYR A 110 -6.76 3.89 4.73
C TYR A 110 -6.89 3.52 6.21
N SER A 111 -5.84 2.85 6.67
CA SER A 111 -5.44 2.81 8.07
C SER A 111 -4.06 3.45 8.20
N GLU A 112 -3.71 4.00 9.35
CA GLU A 112 -2.42 4.64 9.58
C GLU A 112 -1.60 3.80 10.59
N PRO A 113 -0.86 2.76 10.15
CA PRO A 113 -0.05 1.93 11.04
C PRO A 113 1.09 2.71 11.73
N ALA A 114 1.57 3.80 11.11
CA ALA A 114 2.50 4.73 11.71
C ALA A 114 2.25 6.15 11.16
N LYS A 115 2.65 7.18 11.92
CA LYS A 115 2.41 8.57 11.56
C LYS A 115 2.95 8.91 10.16
N GLY A 116 2.06 9.32 9.25
CA GLY A 116 2.40 9.67 7.86
C GLY A 116 2.72 8.49 6.96
N LEU A 117 2.35 7.28 7.36
CA LEU A 117 2.47 6.05 6.59
C LEU A 117 1.11 5.36 6.59
N PHE A 118 0.45 5.33 5.44
CA PHE A 118 -0.91 4.85 5.32
C PHE A 118 -0.93 3.49 4.64
N TRP A 119 -1.65 2.54 5.20
CA TRP A 119 -1.92 1.25 4.58
C TRP A 119 -3.31 1.25 3.95
N HIS A 120 -3.40 0.79 2.71
CA HIS A 120 -4.65 0.65 1.99
C HIS A 120 -4.85 -0.77 1.46
N GLY A 121 -6.11 -1.08 1.18
CA GLY A 121 -6.53 -2.22 0.39
C GLY A 121 -7.53 -1.76 -0.67
N PRO A 122 -8.14 -2.71 -1.41
CA PRO A 122 -9.21 -2.41 -2.35
C PRO A 122 -10.29 -1.54 -1.71
N CYS A 123 -10.56 -0.40 -2.34
CA CYS A 123 -11.58 0.59 -1.99
C CYS A 123 -12.21 1.07 -3.30
#